data_AF-A0A5B6WHC3-F1
#
_entry.id   AF-A0A5B6WHC3-F1
#
_cell.length_a   1.000
_cell.length_b   1.000
_cell.length_c   1.000
_cell.angle_alpha   90.00
_cell.angle_beta   90.00
_cell.angle_gamma   90.00
#
_symmetry.space_group_name_H-M   'P 1'
#
loop_
_entity.id
_entity.type
_entity.pdbx_description
1 polymer ?
#
loop_
_entity_poly.entity_id
_entity_poly.type
_entity_poly.pdbx_seq_one_letter_code
_entity_poly.pdbx_strand_id
1 'polypeptide(L)'
;MNGVVEAANKNIKKIVGKMIETYKDWHEKLPFTLYAYRTSIRTFTGATSFSLVYGLKAVLPVEVEIPSLRVLSELKLNKVEWIQSRYEQLNLIEEKRLKAIHHGQMYQK
;
A
#
# COMPACT_ATOMS: atom_id res chain seq x y z
N MET A 1 20.11 -10.10 -3.27
CA MET A 1 18.83 -10.13 -2.52
C MET A 1 18.63 -8.94 -1.58
N ASN A 2 19.66 -8.32 -0.98
CA ASN A 2 19.46 -7.26 0.02
C ASN A 2 19.09 -5.86 -0.53
N GLY A 3 19.33 -5.58 -1.81
CA GLY A 3 19.10 -4.23 -2.37
C GLY A 3 17.66 -3.72 -2.29
N VAL A 4 16.63 -4.59 -2.41
CA VAL A 4 15.22 -4.17 -2.27
C VAL A 4 14.94 -3.72 -0.84
N VAL A 5 15.42 -4.51 0.14
CA VAL A 5 15.21 -4.25 1.56
C VAL A 5 15.96 -2.99 1.98
N GLU A 6 17.19 -2.79 1.50
CA GLU A 6 17.98 -1.58 1.75
C GLU A 6 17.30 -0.33 1.17
N ALA A 7 16.81 -0.39 -0.07
CA ALA A 7 16.07 0.71 -0.69
C ALA A 7 14.76 1.03 0.06
N ALA A 8 14.04 -0.01 0.52
CA ALA A 8 12.85 0.16 1.34
C ALA A 8 13.19 0.85 2.68
N ASN A 9 14.22 0.37 3.38
CA ASN A 9 14.68 0.94 4.65
C ASN A 9 15.15 2.38 4.50
N LYS A 10 15.86 2.71 3.41
CA LYS A 10 16.27 4.10 3.10
C LYS A 10 15.06 5.02 2.92
N ASN A 11 14.02 4.56 2.24
CA ASN A 11 12.78 5.31 2.08
C ASN A 11 12.04 5.49 3.41
N ILE A 12 11.92 4.43 4.23
CA ILE A 12 11.29 4.51 5.54
C ILE A 12 12.01 5.53 6.43
N LYS A 13 13.36 5.45 6.51
CA LYS A 13 14.18 6.42 7.25
C LYS A 13 13.95 7.85 6.78
N LYS A 14 13.85 8.08 5.47
CA LYS A 14 13.57 9.41 4.89
C LYS A 14 12.19 9.94 5.28
N ILE A 15 11.17 9.07 5.37
CA ILE A 15 9.82 9.48 5.77
C ILE A 15 9.80 9.77 7.27
N VAL A 16 10.36 8.88 8.11
CA VAL A 16 10.47 9.11 9.56
C VAL A 16 11.17 10.45 9.83
N GLY A 17 12.29 10.71 9.17
CA GLY A 17 13.04 11.97 9.31
C GLY A 17 12.26 13.23 8.96
N LYS A 18 11.15 13.13 8.21
CA LYS A 18 10.25 14.25 7.93
C LYS A 18 9.11 14.40 8.94
N MET A 19 8.78 13.35 9.67
CA MET A 19 7.66 13.32 10.63
C MET A 19 8.10 13.58 12.06
N ILE A 20 9.36 13.32 12.38
CA ILE A 20 9.92 13.58 13.71
C ILE A 20 10.06 15.07 13.97
N GLU A 21 9.71 15.49 15.17
CA GLU A 21 9.92 16.86 15.65
C GLU A 21 11.26 16.97 16.40
N THR A 22 11.69 15.88 17.04
CA THR A 22 12.97 15.74 17.72
C THR A 22 13.62 14.40 17.35
N TYR A 23 14.82 14.10 17.86
CA TYR A 23 15.39 12.76 17.63
C TYR A 23 14.77 11.68 18.53
N LYS A 24 13.97 12.06 19.54
CA LYS A 24 13.47 11.16 20.58
C LYS A 24 12.11 10.56 20.24
N ASP A 25 11.28 11.25 19.45
CA ASP A 25 9.91 10.85 19.11
C ASP A 25 9.80 9.93 17.89
N TRP A 26 10.93 9.47 17.32
CA TRP A 26 10.94 8.60 16.14
C TRP A 26 10.06 7.35 16.29
N HIS A 27 10.02 6.76 17.48
CA HIS A 27 9.27 5.57 17.78
C HIS A 27 7.75 5.82 17.81
N GLU A 28 7.33 7.02 18.23
CA GLU A 28 5.93 7.46 18.20
C GLU A 28 5.45 7.75 16.78
N LYS A 29 6.33 8.30 15.92
CA LYS A 29 6.01 8.59 14.51
C LYS A 29 6.11 7.36 13.60
N LEU A 30 6.74 6.28 14.06
CA LEU A 30 7.01 5.09 13.25
C LEU A 30 5.73 4.38 12.74
N PRO A 31 4.68 4.15 13.54
CA PRO A 31 3.45 3.52 13.06
C PRO A 31 2.79 4.31 11.91
N PHE A 32 2.76 5.64 12.03
CA PHE A 32 2.22 6.53 10.99
C PHE A 32 3.07 6.50 9.72
N THR A 33 4.40 6.48 9.88
CA THR A 33 5.33 6.36 8.76
C THR A 33 5.12 5.03 8.01
N LEU A 34 5.01 3.92 8.74
CA LEU A 34 4.77 2.60 8.14
C LEU A 34 3.41 2.54 7.45
N TYR A 35 2.38 3.14 8.06
CA TYR A 35 1.06 3.26 7.44
C TYR A 35 1.14 4.00 6.10
N ALA A 36 1.69 5.23 6.10
CA ALA A 36 1.86 6.04 4.90
C ALA A 36 2.70 5.31 3.83
N TYR A 37 3.79 4.66 4.25
CA TYR A 37 4.63 3.85 3.35
C TYR A 37 3.82 2.74 2.67
N ARG A 38 2.94 2.05 3.41
CA ARG A 38 2.18 0.90 2.90
C ARG A 38 1.01 1.30 2.00
N THR A 39 0.37 2.44 2.28
CA THR A 39 -0.83 2.90 1.55
C THR A 39 -0.52 3.86 0.41
N SER A 40 0.69 4.42 0.34
CA SER A 40 1.11 5.28 -0.78
C SER A 40 1.47 4.48 -2.03
N ILE A 41 1.09 5.02 -3.20
CA ILE A 41 1.47 4.45 -4.50
C ILE A 41 2.98 4.64 -4.71
N ARG A 42 3.66 3.56 -5.09
CA ARG A 42 5.06 3.62 -5.50
C ARG A 42 5.13 4.03 -6.96
N THR A 43 5.84 5.12 -7.26
CA THR A 43 6.04 5.64 -8.63
C THR A 43 6.48 4.56 -9.59
N PHE A 44 7.34 3.65 -9.14
CA PHE A 44 7.97 2.65 -9.99
C PHE A 44 7.10 1.42 -10.27
N THR A 45 6.35 0.93 -9.27
CA THR A 45 5.47 -0.23 -9.48
C THR A 45 4.04 0.18 -9.83
N GLY A 46 3.68 1.45 -9.66
CA GLY A 46 2.29 1.94 -9.79
C GLY A 46 1.34 1.37 -8.73
N ALA A 47 1.85 0.64 -7.74
CA ALA A 47 1.08 -0.08 -6.74
C ALA A 47 1.44 0.37 -5.32
N THR A 48 0.51 0.17 -4.39
CA THR A 48 0.76 0.34 -2.95
C THR A 48 1.30 -0.98 -2.39
N SER A 49 2.19 -0.93 -1.38
CA SER A 49 2.67 -2.18 -0.74
C SER A 49 1.51 -2.97 -0.14
N PHE A 50 0.51 -2.29 0.42
CA PHE A 50 -0.72 -2.93 0.91
C PHE A 50 -1.42 -3.73 -0.19
N SER A 51 -1.60 -3.15 -1.38
CA SER A 51 -2.28 -3.83 -2.49
C SER A 51 -1.55 -5.03 -3.04
N LEU A 52 -0.21 -5.06 -2.95
CA LEU A 52 0.56 -6.23 -3.35
C LEU A 52 0.44 -7.39 -2.34
N VAL A 53 0.21 -7.08 -1.06
CA VAL A 53 0.02 -8.10 -0.02
C VAL A 53 -1.41 -8.63 -0.03
N TYR A 54 -2.40 -7.73 0.02
CA TYR A 54 -3.81 -8.11 0.26
C TYR A 54 -4.69 -8.16 -1.01
N GLY A 55 -4.16 -7.74 -2.16
CA GLY A 55 -4.87 -7.78 -3.45
C GLY A 55 -5.87 -6.66 -3.69
N LEU A 56 -6.01 -5.71 -2.76
CA LEU A 56 -6.89 -4.56 -2.88
C LEU A 56 -6.20 -3.28 -2.40
N LYS A 57 -6.69 -2.13 -2.84
CA LYS A 57 -6.26 -0.85 -2.26
C LYS A 57 -6.79 -0.76 -0.82
N ALA A 58 -5.97 -0.27 0.10
CA ALA A 58 -6.44 0.06 1.45
C ALA A 58 -7.60 1.06 1.34
N VAL A 59 -8.60 0.92 2.19
CA VAL A 59 -9.61 1.96 2.40
C VAL A 59 -9.06 2.87 3.49
N LEU A 60 -8.87 4.15 3.17
CA LEU A 60 -8.33 5.11 4.14
C LEU A 60 -9.42 5.55 5.13
N PRO A 61 -9.07 5.92 6.38
CA PRO A 61 -10.04 6.43 7.36
C PRO A 61 -10.89 7.58 6.82
N VAL A 62 -10.29 8.50 6.07
CA VAL A 62 -10.99 9.64 5.45
C VAL A 62 -12.05 9.19 4.43
N GLU A 63 -11.86 8.06 3.75
CA GLU A 63 -12.86 7.50 2.83
C GLU A 63 -14.06 6.90 3.55
N VAL A 64 -13.91 6.57 4.83
CA VAL A 64 -14.99 6.06 5.68
C VAL A 64 -15.70 7.20 6.38
N GLU A 65 -14.93 8.14 6.95
CA GLU A 65 -15.45 9.35 7.61
C GLU A 65 -16.21 10.24 6.63
N ILE A 66 -15.67 10.40 5.42
CA ILE A 66 -16.35 11.02 4.29
C ILE A 66 -16.55 9.92 3.24
N PRO A 67 -17.73 9.25 3.22
CA PRO A 67 -17.98 8.08 2.39
C PRO A 67 -17.57 8.29 0.94
N SER A 68 -16.46 7.65 0.55
CA SER A 68 -15.95 7.74 -0.82
C SER A 68 -16.88 6.99 -1.78
N LEU A 69 -16.82 7.33 -3.07
CA LEU A 69 -17.59 6.59 -4.10
C LEU A 69 -17.33 5.09 -4.05
N ARG A 70 -16.09 4.69 -3.73
CA ARG A 70 -15.73 3.29 -3.56
C ARG A 70 -16.47 2.66 -2.39
N VAL A 71 -16.42 3.26 -1.20
CA VAL A 71 -17.13 2.76 -0.01
C VAL A 71 -18.64 2.70 -0.27
N LEU A 72 -19.21 3.74 -0.86
CA LEU A 72 -20.62 3.78 -1.22
C LEU A 72 -21.02 2.71 -2.24
N SER A 73 -20.13 2.38 -3.19
CA SER A 73 -20.38 1.32 -4.16
C SER A 73 -20.36 -0.06 -3.51
N GLU A 74 -19.42 -0.32 -2.61
CA GLU A 74 -19.31 -1.61 -1.89
C GLU A 74 -20.50 -1.84 -0.96
N LEU A 75 -21.03 -0.78 -0.32
CA LEU A 75 -22.22 -0.86 0.55
C LEU A 75 -23.52 -1.20 -0.20
N LYS A 76 -23.57 -0.99 -1.52
CA LYS A 76 -24.76 -1.30 -2.35
C LYS A 76 -24.77 -2.75 -2.84
N LEU A 77 -23.64 -3.45 -2.78
CA LEU A 77 -23.54 -4.81 -3.28
C LEU A 77 -24.23 -5.77 -2.30
N ASN A 78 -24.99 -6.71 -2.85
CA ASN A 78 -25.41 -7.85 -2.06
C ASN A 78 -24.23 -8.81 -1.80
N LYS A 79 -24.41 -9.77 -0.89
CA LYS A 79 -23.33 -10.69 -0.49
C LYS A 79 -22.72 -11.45 -1.67
N VAL A 80 -23.52 -11.88 -2.65
CA VAL A 80 -23.05 -12.66 -3.80
C VAL A 80 -22.21 -11.78 -4.72
N GLU A 81 -22.69 -10.58 -5.03
CA GLU A 81 -21.97 -9.59 -5.84
C GLU A 81 -20.65 -9.17 -5.18
N TRP A 82 -20.66 -8.95 -3.87
CA TRP A 82 -19.46 -8.60 -3.11
C TRP A 82 -18.41 -9.72 -3.15
N ILE A 83 -18.83 -10.98 -2.96
CA ILE A 83 -17.94 -12.15 -3.04
C ILE A 83 -17.35 -12.27 -4.45
N GLN A 84 -18.17 -12.11 -5.49
CA GLN A 84 -17.73 -12.17 -6.87
C GLN A 84 -16.69 -11.08 -7.18
N SER A 85 -16.97 -9.83 -6.81
CA SER A 85 -16.02 -8.72 -6.97
C SER A 85 -14.70 -8.98 -6.24
N ARG A 86 -14.78 -9.54 -5.01
CA ARG A 86 -13.58 -9.89 -4.24
C ARG A 86 -12.76 -10.99 -4.90
N TYR A 87 -13.42 -12.00 -5.49
CA TYR A 87 -12.76 -13.08 -6.21
C TYR A 87 -12.01 -12.57 -7.44
N GLU A 88 -12.62 -11.68 -8.23
CA GLU A 88 -11.97 -11.06 -9.40
C GLU A 88 -10.74 -10.25 -9.00
N GLN A 89 -10.81 -9.46 -7.92
CA GLN A 89 -9.65 -8.73 -7.41
C GLN A 89 -8.49 -9.65 -7.02
N LEU A 90 -8.80 -10.78 -6.38
CA LEU A 90 -7.81 -11.79 -5.98
C LEU A 90 -7.24 -12.53 -7.18
N ASN A 91 -8.04 -12.83 -8.20
CA ASN A 91 -7.56 -13.48 -9.41
C ASN A 91 -6.46 -12.68 -10.13
N LEU A 92 -6.54 -11.35 -10.04
CA LEU A 92 -5.57 -10.43 -10.64
C LEU A 92 -4.36 -10.12 -9.73
N ILE A 93 -4.28 -10.67 -8.51
CA ILE A 93 -3.22 -10.29 -7.55
C ILE A 93 -1.84 -10.76 -8.02
N GLU A 94 -1.76 -11.97 -8.57
CA GLU A 94 -0.48 -12.58 -8.90
C GLU A 94 0.18 -11.87 -10.08
N GLU A 95 -0.61 -11.49 -11.08
CA GLU A 95 -0.15 -10.67 -12.19
C GLU A 95 0.41 -9.32 -11.71
N LYS A 96 -0.28 -8.67 -10.76
CA LYS A 96 0.20 -7.40 -10.17
C LYS A 96 1.52 -7.59 -9.41
N ARG A 97 1.68 -8.70 -8.68
CA ARG A 97 2.93 -9.04 -7.96
C ARG A 97 4.07 -9.28 -8.93
N LEU A 98 3.86 -10.08 -9.97
CA LEU A 98 4.86 -10.36 -11.01
C LEU A 98 5.31 -9.07 -11.70
N LYS A 99 4.36 -8.20 -12.09
CA LYS A 99 4.68 -6.90 -12.67
C LYS A 99 5.51 -6.02 -11.72
N ALA A 100 5.15 -6.00 -10.43
CA ALA A 100 5.90 -5.25 -9.43
C ALA A 100 7.32 -5.80 -9.19
N ILE A 101 7.50 -7.13 -9.22
CA ILE A 101 8.82 -7.78 -9.12
C ILE A 101 9.67 -7.45 -10.34
N HIS A 102 9.11 -7.60 -11.54
CA HIS A 102 9.80 -7.30 -12.79
C HIS A 102 10.29 -5.85 -12.82
N HIS A 103 9.43 -4.90 -12.45
CA HIS A 103 9.87 -3.52 -12.25
C HIS A 103 10.98 -3.50 -11.19
N GLY A 104 10.75 -4.01 -9.97
CA GLY A 104 11.71 -4.04 -8.87
C GLY A 104 13.14 -4.45 -9.23
N GLN A 105 13.29 -5.45 -10.10
CA GLN A 105 14.58 -5.95 -10.59
C GLN A 105 15.31 -4.94 -11.50
N MET A 106 14.58 -4.16 -12.29
CA MET A 106 15.16 -3.11 -13.15
C MET A 106 15.76 -1.95 -12.35
N TYR A 107 15.36 -1.76 -11.08
CA TYR A 107 15.92 -0.74 -10.19
C TYR A 107 17.22 -1.21 -9.48
N GLN A 108 17.57 -2.50 -9.56
CA GLN A 108 18.76 -3.07 -8.94
C GLN A 108 19.98 -3.15 -9.87
N LYS A 109 19.83 -2.74 -11.13
CA LYS A 109 20.94 -2.54 -12.06
C LYS A 109 21.42 -1.10 -11.99
#